data_AF-A0AAN8PXI1-F1
#
_entry.id   AF-A0AAN8PXI1-F1
#
_cell.length_a   1.000
_cell.length_b   1.000
_cell.length_c   1.000
_cell.angle_alpha   90.00
_cell.angle_beta   90.00
_cell.angle_gamma   90.00
#
_symmetry.space_group_name_H-M   'P 1'
#
loop_
_entity.id
_entity.type
_entity.pdbx_description
1 polymer ?
#
loop_
_entity_poly.entity_id
_entity_poly.type
_entity_poly.pdbx_seq_one_letter_code
_entity_poly.pdbx_strand_id
1 'polypeptide(L)'
;MQSLMFQVDGHSYGGPKQYNSVQNFSSKNHIQENVRRMRQIQRKSRENEKSSQEPMKALWKSSKFENVPSKVVAELVKEPCAPRPQSANYLRAHSRSGPVIKLQSRPCTPEYHKVSVPLADSKVNLVRNNFDFIKVNGIGAKHGKLHKSPSLTALDDLKNKQEKELTDYQRGEVPKYLKARKAQWRREDEERIANTPDPTMPPGHRALSNEERRETLNLLIKKQGELQNEMSKLPLRTDTMRIRTVKNDIETKLSEVEEAIKIFSRPKVFVKINQ
;
A
#
# COMPACT_ATOMS: atom_id res chain seq x y z
N MET A 1 -71.79 -61.26 45.54
CA MET A 1 -71.85 -61.76 44.16
C MET A 1 -70.94 -60.90 43.30
N GLN A 2 -70.30 -61.54 42.33
CA GLN A 2 -69.35 -61.00 41.36
C GLN A 2 -69.86 -59.73 40.66
N SER A 3 -68.96 -58.80 40.33
CA SER A 3 -68.60 -58.58 38.92
C SER A 3 -67.45 -57.55 38.84
N LEU A 4 -66.26 -58.06 38.53
CA LEU A 4 -65.15 -57.28 37.97
C LEU A 4 -65.42 -57.20 36.46
N MET A 5 -65.69 -56.00 35.95
CA MET A 5 -65.76 -55.76 34.52
C MET A 5 -64.59 -54.86 34.13
N PHE A 6 -63.54 -55.49 33.63
CA PHE A 6 -62.50 -54.83 32.85
C PHE A 6 -63.06 -54.61 31.45
N GLN A 7 -63.07 -53.35 31.00
CA GLN A 7 -63.38 -53.02 29.62
C GLN A 7 -62.27 -52.09 29.12
N VAL A 8 -61.36 -52.67 28.35
CA VAL A 8 -60.42 -51.98 27.48
C VAL A 8 -61.08 -51.96 26.10
N ASP A 9 -61.09 -50.82 25.43
CA ASP A 9 -60.76 -50.68 24.01
C ASP A 9 -61.16 -49.30 23.46
N GLY A 10 -60.32 -48.77 22.55
CA GLY A 10 -60.75 -47.78 21.55
C GLY A 10 -59.88 -46.54 21.45
N HIS A 11 -58.81 -46.60 20.64
CA HIS A 11 -58.18 -45.40 20.08
C HIS A 11 -59.15 -44.72 19.11
N SER A 12 -59.58 -43.50 19.40
CA SER A 12 -60.25 -42.61 18.45
C SER A 12 -59.28 -41.50 18.03
N TYR A 13 -58.69 -41.66 16.85
CA TYR A 13 -58.06 -40.57 16.11
C TYR A 13 -59.14 -39.61 15.60
N GLY A 14 -58.98 -38.31 15.89
CA GLY A 14 -59.75 -37.26 15.21
C GLY A 14 -60.70 -36.46 16.09
N GLY A 15 -60.15 -35.68 17.03
CA GLY A 15 -60.86 -34.51 17.57
C GLY A 15 -60.62 -33.28 16.67
N PRO A 16 -61.65 -32.51 16.27
CA PRO A 16 -61.45 -31.27 15.54
C PRO A 16 -60.67 -30.29 16.43
N LYS A 17 -59.51 -29.81 15.94
CA LYS A 17 -58.76 -28.73 16.58
C LYS A 17 -59.66 -27.50 16.60
N GLN A 18 -60.18 -27.16 17.77
CA GLN A 18 -60.86 -25.88 17.98
C GLN A 18 -59.82 -24.77 17.84
N TYR A 19 -59.95 -23.98 16.77
CA TYR A 19 -59.14 -22.79 16.53
C TYR A 19 -59.58 -21.70 17.52
N ASN A 20 -59.08 -21.77 18.75
CA ASN A 20 -59.30 -20.72 19.73
C ASN A 20 -58.26 -19.60 19.59
N SER A 21 -58.77 -18.38 19.71
CA SER A 21 -58.13 -17.07 19.69
C SER A 21 -57.69 -16.55 18.31
N VAL A 22 -58.58 -15.72 17.76
CA VAL A 22 -58.20 -14.55 16.98
C VAL A 22 -57.09 -13.83 17.75
N GLN A 23 -55.84 -14.00 17.32
CA GLN A 23 -54.76 -13.12 17.72
C GLN A 23 -55.19 -11.72 17.27
N ASN A 24 -55.65 -10.90 18.21
CA ASN A 24 -55.84 -9.48 18.00
C ASN A 24 -54.49 -8.90 17.58
N PHE A 25 -54.24 -8.82 16.27
CA PHE A 25 -53.22 -7.97 15.71
C PHE A 25 -53.69 -6.53 15.91
N SER A 26 -53.63 -6.06 17.16
CA SER A 26 -53.69 -4.64 17.45
C SER A 26 -52.56 -4.02 16.65
N SER A 27 -52.91 -3.25 15.61
CA SER A 27 -51.98 -2.52 14.76
C SER A 27 -50.95 -1.86 15.65
N LYS A 28 -49.68 -2.29 15.53
CA LYS A 28 -48.59 -1.78 16.38
C LYS A 28 -48.60 -0.27 16.26
N ASN A 29 -48.78 0.40 17.40
CA ASN A 29 -48.94 1.84 17.41
C ASN A 29 -47.56 2.48 17.21
N HIS A 30 -47.11 2.52 15.95
CA HIS A 30 -45.75 2.90 15.58
C HIS A 30 -45.39 4.32 16.04
N ILE A 31 -46.39 5.20 16.21
CA ILE A 31 -46.20 6.53 16.78
C ILE A 31 -45.72 6.42 18.23
N GLN A 32 -46.37 5.58 19.05
CA GLN A 32 -45.96 5.38 20.44
C GLN A 32 -44.60 4.68 20.54
N GLU A 33 -44.34 3.70 19.67
CA GLU A 33 -43.05 3.00 19.61
C GLU A 33 -41.91 3.94 19.20
N ASN A 34 -42.13 4.80 18.20
CA ASN A 34 -41.17 5.81 17.78
C ASN A 34 -40.91 6.85 18.87
N VAL A 35 -41.95 7.32 19.57
CA VAL A 35 -41.79 8.24 20.71
C VAL A 35 -40.99 7.58 21.83
N ARG A 36 -41.27 6.31 22.14
CA ARG A 36 -40.52 5.54 23.15
C ARG A 36 -39.05 5.38 22.74
N ARG A 37 -38.79 5.05 21.47
CA ARG A 37 -37.44 4.93 20.90
C ARG A 37 -36.68 6.26 20.92
N MET A 38 -37.32 7.36 20.54
CA MET A 38 -36.73 8.71 20.60
C MET A 38 -36.34 9.09 22.03
N ARG A 39 -37.23 8.85 23.00
CA ARG A 39 -36.93 9.09 24.43
C ARG A 39 -35.80 8.21 24.96
N GLN A 40 -35.72 6.95 24.51
CA GLN A 40 -34.60 6.06 24.85
C GLN A 40 -33.28 6.54 24.27
N ILE A 41 -33.25 7.00 23.01
CA ILE A 41 -32.05 7.56 22.38
C ILE A 41 -31.59 8.81 23.13
N GLN A 42 -32.49 9.73 23.45
CA GLN A 42 -32.17 10.93 24.21
C GLN A 42 -31.63 10.60 25.61
N ARG A 43 -32.22 9.61 26.30
CA ARG A 43 -31.73 9.15 27.60
C ARG A 43 -30.31 8.59 27.50
N LYS A 44 -30.07 7.69 26.54
CA LYS A 44 -28.73 7.11 26.30
C LYS A 44 -27.69 8.17 25.94
N SER A 45 -28.06 9.17 25.13
CA SER A 45 -27.15 10.27 24.80
C SER A 45 -26.75 11.06 26.05
N ARG A 46 -27.71 11.42 26.90
CA ARG A 46 -27.45 12.11 28.17
C ARG A 46 -26.63 11.27 29.14
N GLU A 47 -26.88 9.96 29.20
CA GLU A 47 -26.07 9.02 30.00
C GLU A 47 -24.63 8.94 29.48
N ASN A 48 -24.44 8.84 28.16
CA ASN A 48 -23.11 8.82 27.55
C ASN A 48 -22.34 10.15 27.73
N GLU A 49 -23.05 11.28 27.68
CA GLU A 49 -22.46 12.60 27.98
C GLU A 49 -22.01 12.68 29.45
N LYS A 50 -22.84 12.21 30.39
CA LYS A 50 -22.47 12.12 31.80
C LYS A 50 -21.28 11.19 32.03
N SER A 51 -21.27 9.99 31.43
CA SER A 51 -20.16 9.05 31.56
C SER A 51 -18.87 9.56 30.90
N SER A 52 -18.98 10.43 29.89
CA SER A 52 -17.82 11.08 29.26
C SER A 52 -17.28 12.24 30.10
N GLN A 53 -18.13 12.89 30.89
CA GLN A 53 -17.74 13.92 31.86
C GLN A 53 -17.18 13.32 33.16
N GLU A 54 -17.54 12.08 33.48
CA GLU A 54 -16.91 11.37 34.59
C GLU A 54 -15.42 11.17 34.30
N PRO A 55 -14.52 11.61 35.20
CA PRO A 55 -13.09 11.43 34.99
C PRO A 55 -12.79 9.94 34.93
N MET A 56 -12.32 9.49 33.76
CA MET A 56 -11.94 8.10 33.56
C MET A 56 -10.91 7.70 34.63
N LYS A 57 -11.10 6.52 35.24
CA LYS A 57 -10.12 5.94 36.17
C LYS A 57 -8.74 5.95 35.50
N ALA A 58 -7.79 6.65 36.13
CA ALA A 58 -6.43 6.70 35.62
C ALA A 58 -5.90 5.27 35.49
N LEU A 59 -5.53 4.87 34.27
CA LEU A 59 -4.82 3.63 34.06
C LEU A 59 -3.57 3.64 34.95
N TRP A 60 -3.29 2.52 35.59
CA TRP A 60 -2.11 2.36 36.44
C TRP A 60 -0.87 2.80 35.64
N LYS A 61 -0.15 3.79 36.17
CA LYS A 61 1.12 4.23 35.61
C LYS A 61 2.22 3.58 36.43
N SER A 62 3.12 2.84 35.77
CA SER A 62 4.30 2.33 36.46
C SER A 62 5.19 3.49 36.91
N SER A 63 5.77 3.41 38.11
CA SER A 63 6.66 4.43 38.69
C SER A 63 7.78 4.89 37.73
N LYS A 64 8.24 4.01 36.82
CA LYS A 64 9.23 4.33 35.78
C LYS A 64 8.85 5.50 34.86
N PHE A 65 7.57 5.83 34.72
CA PHE A 65 7.07 6.84 33.79
C PHE A 65 6.22 7.93 34.48
N GLU A 66 6.31 8.06 35.80
CA GLU A 66 5.55 9.05 36.57
C GLU A 66 5.94 10.49 36.19
N ASN A 67 7.25 10.71 35.95
CA ASN A 67 7.81 12.02 35.64
C ASN A 67 7.99 12.30 34.14
N VAL A 68 7.50 11.41 33.26
CA VAL A 68 7.63 11.60 31.81
C VAL A 68 6.40 12.35 31.30
N PRO A 69 6.52 13.63 30.89
CA PRO A 69 5.37 14.38 30.40
C PRO A 69 4.87 13.78 29.09
N SER A 70 3.54 13.67 28.95
CA SER A 70 2.92 13.18 27.72
C SER A 70 3.22 14.14 26.57
N LYS A 71 3.79 13.62 25.48
CA LYS A 71 4.03 14.39 24.25
C LYS A 71 2.72 14.98 23.68
N VAL A 72 1.59 14.30 23.92
CA VAL A 72 0.25 14.75 23.50
C VAL A 72 -0.18 16.00 24.27
N VAL A 73 0.18 16.12 25.55
CA VAL A 73 -0.10 17.34 26.33
C VAL A 73 0.68 18.53 25.77
N ALA A 74 1.94 18.32 25.36
CA ALA A 74 2.73 19.35 24.70
C ALA A 74 2.16 19.76 23.32
N GLU A 75 1.49 18.86 22.60
CA GLU A 75 0.80 19.18 21.34
C GLU A 75 -0.55 19.85 21.54
N LEU A 76 -1.31 19.50 22.59
CA LEU A 76 -2.59 20.14 22.93
C LEU A 76 -2.42 21.58 23.42
N VAL A 77 -1.30 21.88 24.09
CA VAL A 77 -0.96 23.24 24.58
C VAL A 77 -0.39 24.12 23.46
N LYS A 78 0.10 23.53 22.36
CA LYS A 78 0.54 24.32 21.20
C LYS A 78 -0.68 25.00 20.58
N GLU A 79 -0.62 26.32 20.49
CA GLU A 79 -1.59 27.10 19.74
C GLU A 79 -1.76 26.53 18.33
N PRO A 80 -2.99 26.39 17.82
CA PRO A 80 -3.22 25.82 16.50
C PRO A 80 -2.47 26.66 15.47
N CYS A 81 -1.49 26.03 14.82
CA CYS A 81 -0.73 26.69 13.76
C CYS A 81 -1.71 27.18 12.69
N ALA A 82 -1.62 28.46 12.32
CA ALA A 82 -2.42 29.04 11.25
C ALA A 82 -2.37 28.11 10.02
N PRO A 83 -3.51 27.87 9.34
CA PRO A 83 -3.60 26.85 8.31
C PRO A 83 -2.55 27.12 7.23
N ARG A 84 -1.56 26.22 7.13
CA ARG A 84 -0.50 26.30 6.13
C ARG A 84 -1.11 26.27 4.72
N PRO A 85 -0.54 27.03 3.76
CA PRO A 85 -1.05 27.14 2.39
C PRO A 85 -1.09 25.80 1.64
N GLN A 86 -0.35 24.77 2.09
CA GLN A 86 -0.32 23.45 1.44
C GLN A 86 -1.48 22.52 1.81
N SER A 87 -2.33 22.90 2.77
CA SER A 87 -3.62 22.21 2.99
C SER A 87 -4.66 22.52 1.90
N ALA A 88 -4.32 23.36 0.92
CA ALA A 88 -5.13 23.60 -0.28
C ALA A 88 -5.29 22.37 -1.21
N ASN A 89 -4.56 21.28 -0.95
CA ASN A 89 -4.66 20.05 -1.76
C ASN A 89 -5.79 19.09 -1.32
N TYR A 90 -6.51 19.39 -0.23
CA TYR A 90 -7.68 18.60 0.17
C TYR A 90 -8.96 19.22 -0.39
N LEU A 91 -9.82 18.40 -0.99
CA LEU A 91 -11.10 18.85 -1.57
C LEU A 91 -12.00 19.46 -0.51
N ARG A 92 -12.16 20.79 -0.52
CA ARG A 92 -13.14 21.52 0.30
C ARG A 92 -14.55 21.37 -0.30
N ALA A 93 -15.58 21.39 0.55
CA ALA A 93 -16.97 21.49 0.07
C ALA A 93 -17.11 22.69 -0.89
N HIS A 94 -17.73 22.47 -2.06
CA HIS A 94 -17.89 23.46 -3.14
C HIS A 94 -16.60 23.95 -3.83
N SER A 95 -15.45 23.30 -3.61
CA SER A 95 -14.19 23.67 -4.30
C SER A 95 -14.17 23.35 -5.81
N ARG A 96 -15.01 22.40 -6.25
CA ARG A 96 -15.13 21.97 -7.67
C ARG A 96 -16.33 22.55 -8.41
N SER A 97 -17.23 23.25 -7.72
CA SER A 97 -18.21 24.08 -8.40
C SER A 97 -17.48 25.33 -8.88
N GLY A 98 -17.07 25.32 -10.16
CA GLY A 98 -16.54 26.51 -10.82
C GLY A 98 -17.50 27.69 -10.67
N PRO A 99 -17.03 28.93 -10.91
CA PRO A 99 -17.88 30.11 -10.80
C PRO A 99 -19.16 29.92 -11.62
N VAL A 100 -20.30 30.35 -11.09
CA VAL A 100 -21.58 30.30 -11.80
C VAL A 100 -21.41 31.14 -13.06
N ILE A 101 -21.19 30.49 -14.19
CA ILE A 101 -21.12 31.13 -15.50
C ILE A 101 -22.53 31.66 -15.74
N LYS A 102 -22.72 32.97 -15.55
CA LYS A 102 -23.87 33.65 -16.14
C LYS A 102 -23.71 33.45 -17.64
N LEU A 103 -24.50 32.54 -18.21
CA LEU A 103 -24.59 32.37 -19.65
C LEU A 103 -25.10 33.68 -20.22
N GLN A 104 -24.19 34.60 -20.56
CA GLN A 104 -24.49 35.55 -21.61
C GLN A 104 -24.77 34.69 -22.84
N SER A 105 -25.94 34.89 -23.43
CA SER A 105 -26.39 34.21 -24.63
C SER A 105 -25.22 34.09 -25.59
N ARG A 106 -24.71 32.86 -25.77
CA ARG A 106 -23.62 32.59 -26.70
C ARG A 106 -24.01 33.17 -28.06
N PRO A 107 -23.13 33.89 -28.78
CA PRO A 107 -23.25 33.95 -30.22
C PRO A 107 -22.85 32.55 -30.70
N CYS A 108 -23.81 31.62 -30.71
CA CYS A 108 -23.65 30.34 -31.40
C CYS A 108 -23.81 30.60 -32.90
N THR A 109 -22.90 31.36 -33.48
CA THR A 109 -22.68 31.32 -34.92
C THR A 109 -21.47 30.42 -35.12
N PRO A 110 -21.66 29.18 -35.60
CA PRO A 110 -20.52 28.35 -35.96
C PRO A 110 -19.76 29.08 -37.07
N GLU A 111 -18.42 29.01 -37.01
CA GLU A 111 -17.57 29.46 -38.11
C GLU A 111 -17.95 28.63 -39.34
N TYR A 112 -18.65 29.26 -40.28
CA TYR A 112 -19.10 28.61 -41.50
C TYR A 112 -17.88 28.35 -42.39
N HIS A 113 -17.23 27.21 -42.22
CA HIS A 113 -16.70 26.53 -43.40
C HIS A 113 -17.90 26.26 -44.29
N LYS A 114 -18.00 26.99 -45.40
CA LYS A 114 -19.03 26.75 -46.41
C LYS A 114 -18.83 25.33 -46.94
N VAL A 115 -19.45 24.35 -46.30
CA VAL A 115 -19.75 23.07 -46.93
C VAL A 115 -20.68 23.44 -48.07
N SER A 116 -20.13 23.46 -49.29
CA SER A 116 -20.93 23.61 -50.49
C SER A 116 -21.99 22.51 -50.47
N VAL A 117 -23.25 22.90 -50.66
CA VAL A 117 -24.33 21.94 -50.92
C VAL A 117 -23.83 21.08 -52.09
N PRO A 118 -23.79 19.74 -51.94
CA PRO A 118 -23.32 18.91 -53.03
C PRO A 118 -24.26 19.11 -54.22
N LEU A 119 -23.70 19.11 -55.43
CA LEU A 119 -24.46 19.32 -56.68
C LEU A 119 -25.69 18.40 -56.71
N ALA A 120 -26.82 18.85 -57.28
CA ALA A 120 -28.11 18.13 -57.21
C ALA A 120 -28.04 16.66 -57.69
N ASP A 121 -27.07 16.32 -58.54
CA ASP A 121 -26.81 14.96 -59.04
C ASP A 121 -25.88 14.11 -58.18
N SER A 122 -25.47 14.61 -57.00
CA SER A 122 -24.70 13.83 -56.05
C SER A 122 -25.54 12.67 -55.53
N LYS A 123 -25.22 11.45 -55.98
CA LYS A 123 -25.81 10.21 -55.50
C LYS A 123 -25.36 9.96 -54.06
N VAL A 124 -26.01 10.63 -53.11
CA VAL A 124 -25.82 10.33 -51.68
C VAL A 124 -26.48 8.97 -51.47
N ASN A 125 -25.68 7.92 -51.37
CA ASN A 125 -26.16 6.62 -50.94
C ASN A 125 -26.54 6.74 -49.46
N LEU A 126 -27.77 7.19 -49.18
CA LEU A 126 -28.33 7.04 -47.84
C LEU A 126 -28.39 5.54 -47.59
N VAL A 127 -27.45 5.04 -46.78
CA VAL A 127 -27.51 3.68 -46.24
C VAL A 127 -28.70 3.64 -45.29
N ARG A 128 -29.91 3.59 -45.85
CA ARG A 128 -31.11 3.18 -45.13
C ARG A 128 -30.93 1.69 -44.87
N ASN A 129 -30.27 1.39 -43.76
CA ASN A 129 -30.38 0.05 -43.19
C ASN A 129 -31.88 -0.21 -43.02
N ASN A 130 -32.39 -1.26 -43.67
CA ASN A 130 -33.76 -1.76 -43.50
C ASN A 130 -33.89 -2.37 -42.10
N PHE A 131 -33.78 -1.52 -41.08
CA PHE A 131 -33.86 -1.90 -39.68
C PHE A 131 -35.28 -1.64 -39.20
N ASP A 132 -35.98 -2.71 -38.84
CA ASP A 132 -37.33 -2.64 -38.31
C ASP A 132 -37.26 -2.17 -36.85
N PHE A 133 -37.26 -0.86 -36.65
CA PHE A 133 -37.24 -0.24 -35.33
C PHE A 133 -38.43 -0.67 -34.47
N ILE A 134 -39.57 -1.03 -35.07
CA ILE A 134 -40.75 -1.50 -34.35
C ILE A 134 -40.45 -2.87 -33.73
N LYS A 135 -39.86 -3.79 -34.50
CA LYS A 135 -39.41 -5.09 -33.97
C LYS A 135 -38.33 -4.95 -32.92
N VAL A 136 -37.32 -4.10 -33.13
CA VAL A 136 -36.21 -3.94 -32.18
C VAL A 136 -36.66 -3.29 -30.89
N ASN A 137 -37.50 -2.26 -30.97
CA ASN A 137 -38.12 -1.65 -29.79
C ASN A 137 -39.06 -2.62 -29.09
N GLY A 138 -39.80 -3.45 -29.84
CA GLY A 138 -40.66 -4.50 -29.28
C GLY A 138 -39.88 -5.59 -28.54
N ILE A 139 -38.75 -6.06 -29.10
CA ILE A 139 -37.85 -7.00 -28.44
C ILE A 139 -37.21 -6.35 -27.21
N GLY A 140 -36.74 -5.10 -27.34
CA GLY A 140 -36.15 -4.33 -26.24
C GLY A 140 -37.12 -4.09 -25.08
N ALA A 141 -38.38 -3.81 -25.38
CA ALA A 141 -39.43 -3.65 -24.36
C ALA A 141 -39.76 -4.97 -23.66
N LYS A 142 -39.78 -6.09 -24.38
CA LYS A 142 -40.02 -7.43 -23.81
C LYS A 142 -38.89 -7.93 -22.93
N HIS A 143 -37.64 -7.63 -23.28
CA HIS A 143 -36.45 -8.12 -22.57
C HIS A 143 -35.78 -7.06 -21.68
N GLY A 144 -36.36 -5.86 -21.60
CA GLY A 144 -35.88 -4.79 -20.75
C GLY A 144 -35.94 -5.21 -19.28
N LYS A 145 -34.81 -5.14 -18.57
CA LYS A 145 -34.78 -5.38 -17.14
C LYS A 145 -35.44 -4.20 -16.43
N LEU A 146 -36.56 -4.46 -15.74
CA LEU A 146 -37.17 -3.47 -14.86
C LEU A 146 -36.21 -3.22 -13.69
N HIS A 147 -35.66 -2.01 -13.60
CA HIS A 147 -34.91 -1.60 -12.42
C HIS A 147 -35.89 -1.33 -11.27
N LYS A 148 -35.69 -2.04 -10.16
CA LYS A 148 -36.38 -1.76 -8.90
C LYS A 148 -35.86 -0.43 -8.33
N SER A 149 -36.68 0.27 -7.55
CA SER A 149 -36.22 1.48 -6.87
C SER A 149 -35.05 1.17 -5.91
N PRO A 150 -34.12 2.11 -5.69
CA PRO A 150 -33.00 1.91 -4.77
C PRO A 150 -33.45 1.57 -3.34
N SER A 151 -34.61 2.10 -2.91
CA SER A 151 -35.17 1.84 -1.57
C SER A 151 -35.69 0.41 -1.41
N LEU A 152 -36.23 -0.20 -2.48
CA LEU A 152 -36.73 -1.58 -2.44
C LEU A 152 -35.60 -2.62 -2.57
N THR A 153 -34.45 -2.23 -3.12
CA THR A 153 -33.33 -3.16 -3.39
C THR A 153 -32.20 -3.04 -2.34
N ALA A 154 -32.18 -1.96 -1.55
CA ALA A 154 -31.09 -1.67 -0.61
C ALA A 154 -30.78 -2.81 0.37
N LEU A 155 -31.80 -3.52 0.90
CA LEU A 155 -31.57 -4.62 1.83
C LEU A 155 -30.97 -5.85 1.13
N ASP A 156 -31.44 -6.17 -0.07
CA ASP A 156 -30.90 -7.27 -0.87
C ASP A 156 -29.46 -6.96 -1.30
N ASP A 157 -29.18 -5.71 -1.71
CA ASP A 157 -27.84 -5.27 -2.08
C ASP A 157 -26.86 -5.33 -0.90
N LEU A 158 -27.29 -4.93 0.30
CA LEU A 158 -26.49 -5.05 1.52
C LEU A 158 -26.21 -6.52 1.87
N LYS A 159 -27.21 -7.39 1.75
CA LYS A 159 -27.05 -8.83 2.00
C LYS A 159 -26.07 -9.46 1.00
N ASN A 160 -26.24 -9.16 -0.29
CA ASN A 160 -25.35 -9.62 -1.35
C ASN A 160 -23.91 -9.11 -1.15
N LYS A 161 -23.75 -7.88 -0.67
CA LYS A 161 -22.44 -7.32 -0.34
C LYS A 161 -21.78 -8.07 0.82
N GLN A 162 -22.52 -8.34 1.89
CA GLN A 162 -22.01 -9.11 3.03
C GLN A 162 -21.61 -10.52 2.62
N GLU A 163 -22.42 -11.19 1.80
CA GLU A 163 -22.12 -12.53 1.31
C GLU A 163 -20.84 -12.54 0.46
N LYS A 164 -20.70 -11.57 -0.45
CA LYS A 164 -19.47 -11.39 -1.24
C LYS A 164 -18.25 -11.11 -0.39
N GLU A 165 -18.35 -10.23 0.60
CA GLU A 165 -17.25 -9.95 1.52
C GLU A 165 -16.83 -11.21 2.30
N LEU A 166 -17.79 -12.08 2.64
CA LEU A 166 -17.51 -13.34 3.31
C LEU A 166 -16.86 -14.38 2.38
N THR A 167 -17.27 -14.43 1.10
CA THR A 167 -16.69 -15.36 0.11
C THR A 167 -15.28 -14.94 -0.32
N ASP A 168 -15.04 -13.64 -0.43
CA ASP A 168 -13.76 -13.09 -0.90
C ASP A 168 -12.70 -13.13 0.22
N TYR A 169 -13.11 -13.15 1.49
CA TYR A 169 -12.21 -13.19 2.62
C TYR A 169 -11.59 -14.58 2.83
N GLN A 170 -10.31 -14.71 2.46
CA GLN A 170 -9.51 -15.91 2.73
C GLN A 170 -8.96 -15.89 4.17
N ARG A 171 -9.52 -16.73 5.03
CA ARG A 171 -9.10 -16.83 6.44
C ARG A 171 -7.67 -17.36 6.54
N GLY A 172 -6.85 -16.70 7.37
CA GLY A 172 -5.45 -17.09 7.60
C GLY A 172 -4.45 -16.49 6.61
N GLU A 173 -4.92 -15.81 5.56
CA GLU A 173 -4.02 -15.08 4.67
C GLU A 173 -3.59 -13.75 5.31
N VAL A 174 -2.29 -13.45 5.20
CA VAL A 174 -1.74 -12.17 5.66
C VAL A 174 -2.27 -11.04 4.77
N PRO A 175 -2.89 -9.99 5.34
CA PRO A 175 -3.38 -8.85 4.58
C PRO A 175 -2.33 -8.23 3.65
N LYS A 176 -2.78 -7.76 2.47
CA LYS A 176 -1.93 -7.18 1.42
C LYS A 176 -0.99 -6.08 1.95
N TYR A 177 -1.46 -5.22 2.85
CA TYR A 177 -0.67 -4.12 3.39
C TYR A 177 0.51 -4.61 4.24
N LEU A 178 0.37 -5.72 4.98
CA LEU A 178 1.47 -6.30 5.75
C LEU A 178 2.49 -6.97 4.83
N LYS A 179 2.03 -7.65 3.75
CA LYS A 179 2.92 -8.19 2.72
C LYS A 179 3.75 -7.07 2.07
N ALA A 180 3.09 -5.97 1.70
CA ALA A 180 3.75 -4.80 1.13
C ALA A 180 4.74 -4.16 2.12
N ARG A 181 4.38 -4.04 3.40
CA ARG A 181 5.27 -3.51 4.44
C ARG A 181 6.52 -4.39 4.64
N LYS A 182 6.37 -5.72 4.68
CA LYS A 182 7.51 -6.64 4.77
C LYS A 182 8.44 -6.52 3.55
N ALA A 183 7.87 -6.36 2.36
CA ALA A 183 8.66 -6.14 1.15
C ALA A 183 9.42 -4.80 1.20
N GLN A 184 8.79 -3.75 1.72
CA GLN A 184 9.44 -2.46 1.91
C GLN A 184 10.61 -2.56 2.89
N TRP A 185 10.42 -3.18 4.06
CA TRP A 185 11.51 -3.37 5.03
C TRP A 185 12.67 -4.15 4.45
N ARG A 186 12.39 -5.18 3.63
CA ARG A 186 13.44 -5.95 2.96
C ARG A 186 14.26 -5.06 2.02
N ARG A 187 13.59 -4.22 1.21
CA ARG A 187 14.28 -3.26 0.33
C ARG A 187 15.11 -2.25 1.11
N GLU A 188 14.54 -1.68 2.17
CA GLU A 188 15.24 -0.71 3.03
C GLU A 188 16.46 -1.35 3.71
N ASP A 189 16.37 -2.62 4.14
CA ASP A 189 17.49 -3.33 4.75
C ASP A 189 18.59 -3.69 3.73
N GLU A 190 18.20 -4.09 2.51
CA GLU A 190 19.14 -4.31 1.40
C GLU A 190 19.88 -3.01 1.04
N GLU A 191 19.17 -1.88 0.93
CA GLU A 191 19.76 -0.56 0.71
C GLU A 191 20.68 -0.14 1.86
N ARG A 192 20.27 -0.40 3.12
CA ARG A 192 21.09 -0.13 4.29
C ARG A 192 22.37 -0.96 4.27
N ILE A 193 22.29 -2.25 3.97
CA ILE A 193 23.46 -3.15 3.91
C ILE A 193 24.40 -2.72 2.78
N ALA A 194 23.86 -2.35 1.60
CA ALA A 194 24.66 -1.87 0.48
C ALA A 194 25.36 -0.53 0.78
N ASN A 195 24.69 0.37 1.50
CA ASN A 195 25.23 1.68 1.86
C ASN A 195 26.11 1.65 3.11
N THR A 196 26.04 0.60 3.93
CA THR A 196 26.89 0.48 5.13
C THR A 196 28.32 0.25 4.64
N PRO A 197 29.25 1.23 4.83
CA PRO A 197 30.64 1.01 4.46
C PRO A 197 31.21 -0.15 5.28
N ASP A 198 32.11 -0.92 4.68
CA ASP A 198 32.75 -2.05 5.37
C ASP A 198 33.36 -1.54 6.69
N PRO A 199 33.00 -2.11 7.86
CA PRO A 199 33.49 -1.65 9.16
C PRO A 199 35.01 -1.76 9.30
N THR A 200 35.67 -2.51 8.42
CA THR A 200 37.13 -2.63 8.36
C THR A 200 37.81 -1.55 7.52
N MET A 201 37.05 -0.72 6.79
CA MET A 201 37.59 0.33 5.91
C MET A 201 38.07 1.53 6.73
N PRO A 202 39.37 1.87 6.72
CA PRO A 202 39.88 3.01 7.45
C PRO A 202 39.37 4.34 6.85
N PRO A 203 39.22 5.42 7.66
CA PRO A 203 38.86 6.74 7.15
C PRO A 203 39.85 7.24 6.07
N GLY A 204 39.34 7.92 5.04
CA GLY A 204 40.16 8.44 3.94
C GLY A 204 40.73 7.38 2.99
N HIS A 205 40.27 6.13 3.09
CA HIS A 205 40.63 5.06 2.18
C HIS A 205 39.42 4.62 1.34
N ARG A 206 39.69 4.13 0.13
CA ARG A 206 38.71 3.52 -0.78
C ARG A 206 39.05 2.05 -1.00
N ALA A 207 38.04 1.18 -1.02
CA ALA A 207 38.21 -0.21 -1.45
C ALA A 207 38.53 -0.28 -2.95
N LEU A 208 39.63 -0.94 -3.30
CA LEU A 208 40.02 -1.14 -4.69
C LEU A 208 39.12 -2.18 -5.35
N SER A 209 38.70 -1.96 -6.61
CA SER A 209 37.88 -2.94 -7.31
C SER A 209 38.67 -4.23 -7.59
N ASN A 210 37.99 -5.36 -7.78
CA ASN A 210 38.67 -6.63 -8.07
C ASN A 210 39.44 -6.60 -9.39
N GLU A 211 38.97 -5.82 -10.36
CA GLU A 211 39.61 -5.65 -11.67
C GLU A 211 40.88 -4.81 -11.52
N GLU A 212 40.76 -3.61 -10.94
CA GLU A 212 41.88 -2.70 -10.63
C GLU A 212 42.97 -3.42 -9.80
N ARG A 213 42.55 -4.24 -8.82
CA ARG A 213 43.45 -5.06 -7.99
C ARG A 213 44.21 -6.11 -8.80
N ARG A 214 43.53 -6.81 -9.71
CA ARG A 214 44.17 -7.84 -10.55
C ARG A 214 45.14 -7.21 -11.56
N GLU A 215 44.77 -6.08 -12.13
CA GLU A 215 45.63 -5.32 -13.04
C GLU A 215 46.93 -4.86 -12.35
N THR A 216 46.80 -4.25 -11.17
CA THR A 216 47.96 -3.83 -10.36
C THR A 216 48.81 -5.01 -9.92
N LEU A 217 48.21 -6.13 -9.49
CA LEU A 217 48.93 -7.35 -9.15
C LEU A 217 49.75 -7.88 -10.35
N ASN A 218 49.14 -7.94 -11.54
CA ASN A 218 49.82 -8.37 -12.75
C ASN A 218 50.98 -7.44 -13.14
N LEU A 219 50.81 -6.13 -12.97
CA LEU A 219 51.88 -5.15 -13.19
C LEU A 219 53.05 -5.37 -12.24
N LEU A 220 52.76 -5.62 -10.95
CA LEU A 220 53.80 -5.89 -9.94
C LEU A 220 54.55 -7.20 -10.23
N ILE A 221 53.86 -8.25 -10.63
CA ILE A 221 54.48 -9.54 -11.02
C ILE A 221 55.42 -9.35 -12.22
N LYS A 222 54.99 -8.58 -13.25
CA LYS A 222 55.85 -8.25 -14.39
C LYS A 222 57.11 -7.50 -13.96
N LYS A 223 56.93 -6.47 -13.11
CA LYS A 223 58.04 -5.68 -12.57
C LYS A 223 59.01 -6.50 -11.71
N GLN A 224 58.50 -7.45 -10.93
CA GLN A 224 59.34 -8.39 -10.18
C GLN A 224 60.22 -9.21 -11.12
N GLY A 225 59.64 -9.75 -12.21
CA GLY A 225 60.39 -10.48 -13.24
C GLY A 225 61.46 -9.63 -13.93
N GLU A 226 61.17 -8.36 -14.20
CA GLU A 226 62.15 -7.41 -14.74
C GLU A 226 63.33 -7.18 -13.79
N LEU A 227 63.07 -6.94 -12.50
CA LEU A 227 64.11 -6.76 -11.48
C LEU A 227 64.95 -8.03 -11.26
N GLN A 228 64.33 -9.21 -11.29
CA GLN A 228 65.04 -10.48 -11.23
C GLN A 228 65.94 -10.68 -12.46
N ASN A 229 65.46 -10.31 -13.65
CA ASN A 229 66.28 -10.32 -14.86
C ASN A 229 67.44 -9.33 -14.77
N GLU A 230 67.25 -8.13 -14.23
CA GLU A 230 68.33 -7.16 -13.98
C GLU A 230 69.36 -7.70 -12.99
N MET A 231 68.90 -8.31 -11.89
CA MET A 231 69.77 -8.98 -10.91
C MET A 231 70.61 -10.07 -11.57
N SER A 232 70.01 -10.89 -12.44
CA SER A 232 70.69 -11.99 -13.12
C SER A 232 71.77 -11.53 -14.12
N LYS A 233 71.68 -10.28 -14.61
CA LYS A 233 72.66 -9.67 -15.52
C LYS A 233 73.88 -9.08 -14.79
N LEU A 234 73.84 -8.97 -13.46
CA LEU A 234 74.97 -8.46 -12.71
C LEU A 234 76.16 -9.42 -12.77
N PRO A 235 77.41 -8.91 -12.79
CA PRO A 235 78.59 -9.75 -12.70
C PRO A 235 78.58 -10.60 -11.42
N LEU A 236 79.03 -11.86 -11.52
CA LEU A 236 79.09 -12.79 -10.39
C LEU A 236 79.96 -12.26 -9.22
N ARG A 237 80.92 -11.40 -9.52
CA ARG A 237 81.89 -10.83 -8.57
C ARG A 237 81.53 -9.38 -8.21
N THR A 238 81.33 -9.10 -6.93
CA THR A 238 80.86 -7.80 -6.40
C THR A 238 81.95 -7.01 -5.68
N ASP A 239 83.07 -6.78 -6.35
CA ASP A 239 84.24 -6.17 -5.71
C ASP A 239 84.21 -4.64 -5.72
N THR A 240 83.61 -4.05 -6.77
CA THR A 240 83.52 -2.60 -6.89
C THR A 240 82.33 -2.06 -6.10
N MET A 241 82.52 -0.91 -5.45
CA MET A 241 81.43 -0.24 -4.71
C MET A 241 80.22 0.03 -5.60
N ARG A 242 80.43 0.37 -6.88
CA ARG A 242 79.36 0.59 -7.85
C ARG A 242 78.48 -0.65 -8.07
N ILE A 243 79.07 -1.84 -8.21
CA ILE A 243 78.29 -3.08 -8.39
C ILE A 243 77.53 -3.40 -7.10
N ARG A 244 78.12 -3.17 -5.92
CA ARG A 244 77.44 -3.36 -4.63
C ARG A 244 76.24 -2.43 -4.46
N THR A 245 76.38 -1.14 -4.81
CA THR A 245 75.26 -0.20 -4.70
C THR A 245 74.13 -0.57 -5.64
N VAL A 246 74.43 -0.88 -6.92
CA VAL A 246 73.42 -1.29 -7.90
C VAL A 246 72.71 -2.57 -7.45
N LYS A 247 73.46 -3.56 -6.93
CA LYS A 247 72.88 -4.79 -6.39
C LYS A 247 71.91 -4.48 -5.24
N ASN A 248 72.37 -3.72 -4.25
CA ASN A 248 71.55 -3.34 -3.10
C ASN A 248 70.29 -2.57 -3.53
N ASP A 249 70.39 -1.67 -4.51
CA ASP A 249 69.26 -0.91 -5.05
C ASP A 249 68.23 -1.80 -5.75
N ILE A 250 68.66 -2.89 -6.39
CA ILE A 250 67.74 -3.87 -7.00
C ILE A 250 67.12 -4.73 -5.90
N GLU A 251 67.87 -5.15 -4.88
CA GLU A 251 67.35 -5.93 -3.75
C GLU A 251 66.28 -5.16 -2.95
N THR A 252 66.49 -3.87 -2.67
CA THR A 252 65.51 -3.02 -1.97
C THR A 252 64.23 -2.85 -2.79
N LYS A 253 64.36 -2.58 -4.09
CA LYS A 253 63.19 -2.52 -5.00
C LYS A 253 62.47 -3.86 -5.08
N LEU A 254 63.21 -4.98 -5.09
CA LEU A 254 62.62 -6.31 -5.12
C LEU A 254 61.80 -6.57 -3.85
N SER A 255 62.34 -6.23 -2.67
CA SER A 255 61.60 -6.37 -1.40
C SER A 255 60.35 -5.50 -1.36
N GLU A 256 60.43 -4.25 -1.84
CA GLU A 256 59.26 -3.36 -1.92
C GLU A 256 58.16 -3.93 -2.84
N VAL A 257 58.55 -4.47 -4.00
CA VAL A 257 57.61 -5.09 -4.95
C VAL A 257 57.00 -6.36 -4.36
N GLU A 258 57.77 -7.18 -3.65
CA GLU A 258 57.27 -8.40 -3.00
C GLU A 258 56.28 -8.10 -1.88
N GLU A 259 56.54 -7.06 -1.07
CA GLU A 259 55.59 -6.57 -0.08
C GLU A 259 54.30 -6.07 -0.74
N ALA A 260 54.42 -5.32 -1.85
CA ALA A 260 53.27 -4.86 -2.61
C ALA A 260 52.47 -6.05 -3.17
N ILE A 261 53.12 -7.04 -3.80
CA ILE A 261 52.47 -8.27 -4.30
C ILE A 261 51.72 -8.97 -3.15
N LYS A 262 52.34 -9.09 -1.97
CA LYS A 262 51.70 -9.68 -0.80
C LYS A 262 50.44 -8.91 -0.38
N ILE A 263 50.45 -7.59 -0.44
CA ILE A 263 49.26 -6.76 -0.17
C ILE A 263 48.18 -6.98 -1.24
N PHE A 264 48.52 -6.88 -2.53
CA PHE A 264 47.57 -7.00 -3.64
C PHE A 264 47.08 -8.42 -3.91
N SER A 265 47.78 -9.43 -3.39
CA SER A 265 47.32 -10.83 -3.40
C SER A 265 46.08 -11.08 -2.54
N ARG A 266 45.85 -10.23 -1.53
CA ARG A 266 44.68 -10.31 -0.64
C ARG A 266 43.39 -9.98 -1.41
N PRO A 267 42.24 -10.57 -1.03
CA PRO A 267 40.98 -10.33 -1.74
C PRO A 267 40.45 -8.90 -1.58
N LYS A 268 40.71 -8.26 -0.42
CA LYS A 268 40.29 -6.89 -0.11
C LYS A 268 41.52 -6.02 0.12
N VAL A 269 41.62 -4.92 -0.62
CA VAL A 269 42.71 -3.96 -0.53
C VAL A 269 42.10 -2.56 -0.46
N PHE A 270 42.59 -1.75 0.48
CA PHE A 270 42.16 -0.37 0.65
C PHE A 270 43.32 0.56 0.27
N VAL A 271 43.04 1.58 -0.53
CA VAL A 271 44.03 2.55 -0.99
C VAL A 271 43.66 3.92 -0.42
N LYS A 272 44.66 4.66 0.07
CA LYS A 272 44.48 6.03 0.56
C LYS A 272 44.10 6.94 -0.60
N ILE A 273 43.02 7.71 -0.46
CA ILE A 273 42.64 8.69 -1.46
C ILE A 273 43.60 9.87 -1.29
N ASN A 274 44.41 10.14 -2.32
CA ASN A 274 45.24 11.35 -2.34
C ASN A 274 44.28 12.56 -2.42
N GLN A 275 44.27 13.38 -1.37
CA GLN A 275 43.64 14.69 -1.38
C GLN A 275 44.48 15.68 -2.18
#